data_AF-A0A7S4NUU0-F1
#
_entry.id   AF-A0A7S4NUU0-F1
#
_cell.length_a   1.000
_cell.length_b   1.000
_cell.length_c   1.000
_cell.angle_alpha   90.00
_cell.angle_beta   90.00
_cell.angle_gamma   90.00
#
_symmetry.space_group_name_H-M   'P 1'
#
loop_
_entity.id
_entity.type
_entity.pdbx_description
1 polymer ?
#
loop_
_entity_poly.entity_id
_entity_poly.type
_entity_poly.pdbx_seq_one_letter_code
_entity_poly.pdbx_strand_id
1 'polypeptide(L)'
;ARCVALLRTLQFVIQDYKVPANKSIRHLSSYLKPAIDYLFGCRVPPPVSMTSAVTWLNRAISKADETLSEEESKTQFSEMIDEYVENRVKSAHGVIIKSAINK
;
A
#
# COMPACT_ATOMS: atom_id res chain seq x y z
N ALA A 1 -7.43 -0.12 -11.68
CA ALA A 1 -6.16 -0.52 -12.33
C ALA A 1 -4.92 0.12 -11.71
N ARG A 2 -4.67 1.44 -11.84
CA ARG A 2 -3.37 2.05 -11.43
C ARG A 2 -3.03 1.99 -9.93
N CYS A 3 -4.00 2.29 -9.06
CA CYS A 3 -3.82 2.17 -7.60
C CYS A 3 -3.53 0.72 -7.17
N VAL A 4 -4.21 -0.25 -7.79
CA VAL A 4 -3.98 -1.68 -7.55
C VAL A 4 -2.57 -2.08 -8.00
N ALA A 5 -2.17 -1.66 -9.21
CA ALA A 5 -0.82 -1.93 -9.72
C ALA A 5 0.26 -1.35 -8.79
N LEU A 6 0.09 -0.10 -8.34
CA LEU A 6 0.99 0.53 -7.36
C LEU A 6 1.10 -0.31 -6.09
N LEU A 7 -0.02 -0.68 -5.48
CA LEU A 7 -0.03 -1.46 -4.24
C LEU A 7 0.62 -2.83 -4.41
N ARG A 8 0.38 -3.51 -5.54
CA ARG A 8 1.05 -4.78 -5.87
C ARG A 8 2.55 -4.62 -6.06
N THR A 9 2.99 -3.57 -6.76
CA THR A 9 4.43 -3.28 -6.88
C THR A 9 5.05 -3.00 -5.52
N LEU A 10 4.40 -2.22 -4.67
CA LEU A 10 4.89 -1.95 -3.31
C LEU A 10 4.94 -3.25 -2.47
N GLN A 11 3.96 -4.14 -2.60
CA GLN A 11 3.98 -5.46 -1.96
C GLN A 11 5.23 -6.27 -2.32
N PHE A 12 5.59 -6.34 -3.60
CA PHE A 12 6.83 -7.00 -4.03
C PHE A 12 8.08 -6.36 -3.40
N VAL A 13 8.15 -5.03 -3.40
CA VAL A 13 9.29 -4.31 -2.81
C VAL A 13 9.39 -4.54 -1.29
N ILE A 14 8.25 -4.66 -0.59
CA ILE A 14 8.20 -4.94 0.85
C ILE A 14 8.71 -6.36 1.16
N GLN A 15 8.38 -7.33 0.31
CA GLN A 15 8.85 -8.71 0.48
C GLN A 15 10.36 -8.83 0.28
N ASP A 16 10.90 -8.14 -0.72
CA ASP A 16 12.35 -8.14 -1.01
C ASP A 16 13.18 -7.25 -0.05
N TYR A 17 12.53 -6.34 0.66
CA TYR A 17 13.20 -5.45 1.60
C TYR A 17 13.85 -6.24 2.75
N LYS A 18 15.07 -5.88 3.13
CA LYS A 18 15.72 -6.41 4.34
C LYS A 18 15.97 -5.28 5.31
N VAL A 19 15.63 -5.49 6.59
CA VAL A 19 15.88 -4.47 7.61
C VAL A 19 17.40 -4.34 7.82
N PRO A 20 18.00 -3.16 7.59
CA PRO A 20 19.42 -2.97 7.85
C PRO A 20 19.71 -3.03 9.35
N ALA A 21 20.93 -3.42 9.72
CA ALA A 21 21.35 -3.54 11.12
C ALA A 21 21.04 -2.25 11.91
N ASN A 22 20.50 -2.40 13.12
CA ASN A 22 20.10 -1.32 14.02
C ASN A 22 18.94 -0.43 13.54
N LYS A 23 18.12 -0.88 12.60
CA LYS A 23 16.85 -0.21 12.23
C LYS A 23 15.65 -1.06 12.59
N SER A 24 14.52 -0.39 12.81
CA SER A 24 13.20 -0.99 12.96
C SER A 24 12.56 -1.20 11.58
N ILE A 25 11.59 -2.11 11.49
CA ILE A 25 10.76 -2.32 10.28
C ILE A 25 10.11 -1.02 9.79
N ARG A 26 9.89 -0.05 10.70
CA ARG A 26 9.36 1.29 10.39
C ARG A 26 10.21 2.08 9.39
N HIS A 27 11.51 1.75 9.25
CA HIS A 27 12.40 2.31 8.24
C HIS A 27 11.93 2.04 6.80
N LEU A 28 11.11 1.00 6.59
CA LEU A 28 10.51 0.66 5.31
C LEU A 28 9.79 1.86 4.65
N SER A 29 9.12 2.71 5.43
CA SER A 29 8.45 3.91 4.91
C SER A 29 9.41 4.87 4.19
N SER A 30 10.62 5.03 4.73
CA SER A 30 11.67 5.86 4.15
C SER A 30 12.35 5.18 2.96
N TYR A 31 12.44 3.84 2.99
CA TYR A 31 12.94 3.05 1.87
C TYR A 31 12.01 3.09 0.64
N LEU A 32 10.69 3.09 0.84
CA LEU A 32 9.71 3.15 -0.25
C LEU A 32 9.60 4.55 -0.88
N LYS A 33 9.95 5.61 -0.13
CA LYS A 33 9.73 6.99 -0.54
C LYS A 33 10.37 7.36 -1.90
N PRO A 34 11.65 7.06 -2.18
CA PRO A 34 12.25 7.38 -3.48
C PRO A 34 11.54 6.70 -4.65
N ALA A 35 11.11 5.43 -4.49
CA ALA A 35 10.37 4.71 -5.51
C ALA A 35 9.00 5.34 -5.79
N ILE A 36 8.30 5.75 -4.73
CA ILE A 36 7.00 6.43 -4.84
C ILE A 36 7.16 7.80 -5.50
N ASP A 37 8.15 8.59 -5.07
CA ASP A 37 8.42 9.93 -5.62
C ASP A 37 8.77 9.84 -7.11
N TYR A 38 9.57 8.85 -7.53
CA TYR A 38 9.85 8.60 -8.94
C TYR A 38 8.57 8.29 -9.73
N LEU A 39 7.73 7.37 -9.24
CA LEU A 39 6.47 7.00 -9.89
C LEU A 39 5.49 8.19 -9.99
N PHE A 40 5.46 9.05 -8.97
CA PHE A 40 4.64 10.26 -8.98
C PHE A 40 5.21 11.35 -9.90
N GLY A 41 6.54 11.40 -10.06
CA GLY A 41 7.23 12.28 -10.99
C GLY A 41 6.98 11.92 -12.46
N CYS A 42 6.81 10.63 -12.79
CA CYS A 42 6.49 10.20 -14.16
C CYS A 42 5.11 10.66 -14.65
N ARG A 43 4.19 11.03 -13.75
CA ARG A 43 2.85 11.51 -14.12
C ARG A 43 2.32 12.48 -13.09
N VAL A 44 2.36 13.77 -13.44
CA VAL A 44 1.88 14.86 -12.57
C VAL A 44 0.53 15.39 -13.08
N PRO A 45 -0.50 15.52 -12.23
CA PRO A 45 -0.55 15.13 -10.82
C PRO A 45 -0.88 13.63 -10.62
N PRO A 46 -0.36 12.99 -9.55
CA PRO A 46 -0.73 11.62 -9.23
C PRO A 46 -2.23 11.53 -8.91
N PRO A 47 -2.93 10.47 -9.35
CA PRO A 47 -4.34 10.27 -9.03
C PRO A 47 -4.57 10.24 -7.51
N VAL A 48 -5.64 10.89 -7.03
CA VAL A 48 -6.01 10.93 -5.60
C VAL A 48 -6.03 9.55 -4.96
N SER A 49 -6.53 8.54 -5.68
CA SER A 49 -6.57 7.15 -5.21
C SER A 49 -5.18 6.58 -4.90
N MET A 50 -4.16 6.94 -5.67
CA MET A 50 -2.77 6.51 -5.45
C MET A 50 -2.18 7.24 -4.24
N THR A 51 -2.36 8.56 -4.14
CA THR A 51 -1.88 9.34 -3.00
C THR A 51 -2.51 8.90 -1.68
N SER A 52 -3.82 8.61 -1.67
CA SER A 52 -4.51 8.07 -0.49
C SER A 52 -4.01 6.67 -0.13
N ALA A 53 -3.75 5.80 -1.11
CA ALA A 53 -3.23 4.45 -0.86
C ALA A 53 -1.83 4.48 -0.25
N VAL A 54 -0.94 5.34 -0.76
CA VAL A 54 0.39 5.57 -0.18
C VAL A 54 0.29 6.10 1.25
N THR A 55 -0.59 7.07 1.48
CA THR A 55 -0.80 7.64 2.83
C THR A 55 -1.30 6.57 3.80
N TRP A 56 -2.20 5.69 3.36
CA TRP A 56 -2.69 4.56 4.15
C TRP A 56 -1.56 3.57 4.49
N LEU A 57 -0.76 3.16 3.50
CA LEU A 57 0.34 2.22 3.69
C LEU A 57 1.40 2.79 4.65
N ASN A 58 1.80 4.04 4.48
CA ASN A 58 2.76 4.69 5.38
C ASN A 58 2.26 4.73 6.82
N ARG A 59 0.95 4.95 7.03
CA ARG A 59 0.36 4.90 8.38
C ARG A 59 0.35 3.49 8.97
N ALA A 60 0.11 2.46 8.16
CA ALA A 60 0.21 1.07 8.60
C ALA A 60 1.64 0.76 9.07
N ILE A 61 2.64 1.16 8.29
CA ILE A 61 4.06 0.98 8.61
C ILE A 61 4.45 1.77 9.89
N SER A 62 3.97 3.00 10.06
CA SER A 62 4.25 3.76 11.29
C SER A 62 3.69 3.12 12.56
N LYS A 63 2.61 2.34 12.43
CA LYS A 63 1.92 1.63 13.52
C LYS A 63 2.35 0.18 13.67
N ALA A 64 3.39 -0.25 12.95
CA ALA A 64 3.92 -1.59 13.04
C ALA A 64 4.30 -1.93 14.48
N ASP A 65 3.98 -3.16 14.89
CA ASP A 65 4.38 -3.70 16.18
C ASP A 65 5.87 -4.09 16.13
N GLU A 66 6.66 -3.59 17.09
CA GLU A 66 8.09 -3.87 17.17
C GLU A 66 8.42 -5.20 17.85
N THR A 67 7.41 -5.86 18.42
CA THR A 67 7.56 -7.19 19.02
C THR A 67 7.54 -8.31 17.98
N LEU A 68 7.00 -8.05 16.78
CA LEU A 68 6.92 -9.00 15.68
C LEU A 68 8.27 -9.13 14.97
N SER A 69 8.53 -10.33 14.44
CA SER A 69 9.66 -10.52 13.55
C SER A 69 9.49 -9.72 12.25
N GLU A 70 10.60 -9.54 11.53
CA GLU A 70 10.60 -8.92 10.21
C GLU A 70 9.67 -9.64 9.23
N GLU A 71 9.68 -10.98 9.25
CA GLU A 71 8.88 -11.83 8.35
C GLU A 71 7.38 -11.75 8.68
N GLU A 72 7.02 -11.75 9.96
CA GLU A 72 5.63 -11.58 10.40
C GLU A 72 5.10 -10.19 10.02
N SER A 73 5.91 -9.15 10.23
CA SER A 73 5.53 -7.78 9.86
C SER A 73 5.30 -7.64 8.36
N LYS A 74 6.18 -8.23 7.52
CA LYS A 74 6.01 -8.23 6.05
C LYS A 74 4.77 -8.98 5.60
N THR A 75 4.49 -10.12 6.24
CA THR A 75 3.30 -10.92 5.97
C THR A 75 2.05 -10.11 6.30
N GLN A 76 2.01 -9.48 7.48
CA GLN A 76 0.92 -8.61 7.89
C GLN A 76 0.68 -7.45 6.90
N PHE A 77 1.73 -6.75 6.47
CA PHE A 77 1.55 -5.67 5.47
C PHE A 77 1.04 -6.19 4.13
N SER A 78 1.48 -7.39 3.73
CA SER A 78 1.03 -8.02 2.49
C SER A 78 -0.45 -8.37 2.54
N GLU A 79 -0.90 -9.00 3.63
CA GLU A 79 -2.31 -9.30 3.87
C GLU A 79 -3.17 -8.04 3.92
N MET A 80 -2.70 -6.98 4.59
CA MET A 80 -3.39 -5.69 4.62
C MET A 80 -3.53 -5.08 3.21
N ILE A 81 -2.50 -5.20 2.37
CA ILE A 81 -2.54 -4.72 0.98
C ILE A 81 -3.55 -5.54 0.16
N ASP A 82 -3.54 -6.87 0.32
CA ASP A 82 -4.50 -7.76 -0.32
C ASP A 82 -5.94 -7.40 0.04
N GLU A 83 -6.22 -7.23 1.34
CA GLU A 83 -7.53 -6.83 1.83
C GLU A 83 -7.94 -5.46 1.31
N TYR A 84 -7.02 -4.48 1.29
CA TYR A 84 -7.29 -3.16 0.73
C TYR A 84 -7.67 -3.22 -0.74
N VAL A 85 -6.94 -4.01 -1.54
CA VAL A 85 -7.23 -4.20 -2.97
C VAL A 85 -8.59 -4.86 -3.16
N GLU A 86 -8.87 -5.94 -2.44
CA GLU A 86 -10.14 -6.64 -2.52
C GLU A 86 -11.33 -5.76 -2.12
N ASN A 87 -11.23 -5.07 -0.99
CA ASN A 87 -12.30 -4.20 -0.49
C ASN A 87 -12.58 -3.06 -1.46
N ARG A 88 -11.55 -2.46 -2.07
CA ARG A 88 -11.74 -1.40 -3.07
C ARG A 88 -12.41 -1.93 -4.35
N VAL A 89 -12.10 -3.15 -4.76
CA VAL A 89 -12.74 -3.80 -5.90
C VAL A 89 -14.20 -4.15 -5.55
N LYS A 90 -14.46 -4.79 -4.41
CA LYS A 90 -15.80 -5.18 -3.96
C LYS A 90 -16.71 -3.98 -3.74
N SER A 91 -16.24 -2.94 -3.04
CA SER A 91 -17.02 -1.71 -2.81
C SER A 91 -17.33 -0.95 -4.10
N ALA A 92 -16.41 -0.91 -5.07
CA ALA A 92 -16.67 -0.27 -6.35
C ALA A 92 -17.81 -0.99 -7.12
N HIS A 93 -17.79 -2.31 -7.18
CA HIS A 93 -18.85 -3.09 -7.84
C HIS A 93 -20.21 -2.92 -7.14
N GLY A 94 -20.25 -2.97 -5.81
CA GLY A 94 -21.51 -2.86 -5.05
C GLY A 94 -22.18 -1.48 -5.15
N VAL A 95 -21.42 -0.40 -5.18
CA VAL A 95 -21.97 0.97 -5.28
C VAL A 95 -22.45 1.26 -6.71
N ILE A 96 -21.71 0.84 -7.73
CA ILE A 96 -22.12 1.04 -9.13
C ILE A 96 -23.44 0.32 -9.42
N ILE A 97 -23.59 -0.92 -8.95
CA ILE A 97 -24.83 -1.68 -9.14
C ILE A 97 -26.01 -0.98 -8.45
N LYS A 98 -25.86 -0.54 -7.19
CA LYS A 98 -26.94 0.15 -6.47
C LYS A 98 -27.30 1.50 -7.10
N SER A 99 -26.32 2.27 -7.56
CA SER A 99 -26.57 3.53 -8.28
C SER A 99 -27.12 3.35 -9.69
N ALA A 100 -26.85 2.20 -10.34
CA ALA A 100 -27.40 1.86 -11.65
C ALA A 100 -28.83 1.30 -11.57
N ILE A 101 -29.17 0.57 -10.50
CA ILE A 101 -30.53 0.06 -10.26
C ILE A 101 -31.48 1.18 -9.82
N ASN A 102 -30.96 2.22 -9.14
CA ASN A 102 -31.75 3.34 -8.64
C ASN A 102 -31.87 4.51 -9.64
N LYS A 103 -31.79 4.22 -10.94
CA LYS A 103 -31.91 5.20 -12.03
C LYS A 103 -32.90 4.74 -13.09
#